data_AF-A0A482K1V7-F1
#
_entry.id   AF-A0A482K1V7-F1
#
_cell.length_a   1.000
_cell.length_b   1.000
_cell.length_c   1.000
_cell.angle_alpha   90.00
_cell.angle_beta   90.00
_cell.angle_gamma   90.00
#
_symmetry.space_group_name_H-M   'P 1'
#
loop_
_entity.id
_entity.type
_entity.pdbx_description
1 polymer ?
#
loop_
_entity_poly.entity_id
_entity_poly.type
_entity_poly.pdbx_seq_one_letter_code
_entity_poly.pdbx_strand_id
1 'polypeptide(L)'
;MRKTVTATALALAAVLLTGCGDGSGKHSGGKSGEDGRAGGTQRTATPDAGGDAKGSAKREVTLEVLGTGTAQVAYHLDTSKFEQVTLPWKKTATIELTAAEQKVGRLVSVVPGSIQGSDGLLQAAPCVITVDGRKVADNQEGKVPKPCQFKVK
;
A
#
# COMPACT_ATOMS: atom_id res chain seq x y z
N MET A 1 44.37 17.46 -35.24
CA MET A 1 44.15 18.91 -35.46
C MET A 1 43.14 19.38 -34.43
N ARG A 2 43.53 20.32 -33.57
CA ARG A 2 42.63 20.98 -32.60
C ARG A 2 41.90 22.11 -33.30
N LYS A 3 40.58 22.23 -33.15
CA LYS A 3 39.85 23.49 -33.38
C LYS A 3 38.77 23.68 -32.32
N THR A 4 39.07 24.60 -31.42
CA THR A 4 38.20 25.29 -30.46
C THR A 4 37.35 26.34 -31.17
N VAL A 5 36.08 26.50 -30.80
CA VAL A 5 35.34 27.78 -30.92
C VAL A 5 34.37 27.93 -29.73
N THR A 6 34.64 28.96 -28.94
CA THR A 6 33.87 29.75 -27.93
C THR A 6 32.49 30.20 -28.46
N ALA A 7 31.50 30.73 -27.72
CA ALA A 7 31.10 30.88 -26.33
C ALA A 7 29.71 31.60 -26.32
N THR A 8 28.99 31.50 -25.19
CA THR A 8 28.05 32.49 -24.59
C THR A 8 26.77 32.95 -25.32
N ALA A 9 25.63 32.71 -24.66
CA ALA A 9 24.65 33.76 -24.31
C ALA A 9 23.79 33.33 -23.11
N LEU A 10 23.83 34.10 -22.02
CA LEU A 10 22.82 34.07 -20.95
C LEU A 10 21.52 34.68 -21.45
N ALA A 11 20.39 34.05 -21.13
CA ALA A 11 19.08 34.70 -21.16
C ALA A 11 18.40 34.48 -19.80
N LEU A 12 18.30 35.56 -19.02
CA LEU A 12 17.43 35.69 -17.86
C LEU A 12 16.03 36.03 -18.34
N ALA A 13 15.02 35.27 -17.94
CA ALA A 13 13.63 35.72 -17.91
C ALA A 13 12.86 34.97 -16.82
N ALA A 14 12.38 35.74 -15.83
CA ALA A 14 11.63 35.31 -14.67
C ALA A 14 10.16 35.00 -15.02
N VAL A 15 9.58 33.97 -14.41
CA VAL A 15 8.12 33.80 -14.33
C VAL A 15 7.70 33.19 -12.97
N LEU A 16 7.27 34.09 -12.09
CA LEU A 16 6.22 34.01 -11.05
C LEU A 16 6.12 32.74 -10.17
N LEU A 17 6.64 32.84 -8.94
CA LEU A 17 6.13 32.08 -7.79
C LEU A 17 4.72 32.56 -7.43
N THR A 18 3.71 31.73 -7.67
CA THR A 18 2.44 31.82 -6.96
C THR A 18 2.59 31.16 -5.60
N GLY A 19 3.19 31.89 -4.66
CA GLY A 19 3.15 31.56 -3.24
C GLY A 19 1.75 31.80 -2.70
N CYS A 20 1.04 30.72 -2.34
CA CYS A 20 -0.24 30.77 -1.69
C CYS A 20 -0.02 30.63 -0.16
N GLY A 21 -0.33 31.70 0.58
CA GLY A 21 -0.84 31.62 1.95
C GLY A 21 0.16 31.83 3.09
N ASP A 22 0.51 33.09 3.37
CA ASP A 22 0.81 33.53 4.74
C ASP A 22 -0.53 33.88 5.41
N GLY A 23 -0.80 33.28 6.57
CA GLY A 23 -2.01 33.47 7.35
C GLY A 23 -1.66 33.54 8.83
N SER A 24 -0.91 34.58 9.19
CA SER A 24 -0.65 34.97 10.58
C SER A 24 -1.96 35.36 11.29
N GLY A 25 -2.40 34.57 12.26
CA GLY A 25 -3.57 34.85 13.09
C GLY A 25 -3.39 34.38 14.52
N LYS A 26 -2.85 35.25 15.39
CA LYS A 26 -3.00 35.13 16.85
C LYS A 26 -4.45 35.45 17.22
N HIS A 27 -5.12 34.54 17.92
CA HIS A 27 -6.17 34.93 18.86
C HIS A 27 -6.06 34.16 20.16
N SER A 28 -5.93 34.95 21.21
CA SER A 28 -5.85 34.63 22.61
C SER A 28 -7.22 34.31 23.22
N GLY A 29 -7.20 33.43 24.22
CA GLY A 29 -8.08 33.55 25.40
C GLY A 29 -9.40 32.81 25.33
N GLY A 30 -9.58 31.86 26.26
CA GLY A 30 -10.86 31.22 26.52
C GLY A 30 -10.78 30.29 27.72
N LYS A 31 -10.81 30.87 28.93
CA LYS A 31 -11.08 30.16 30.19
C LYS A 31 -12.47 29.54 30.13
N SER A 32 -12.61 28.29 30.55
CA SER A 32 -13.84 27.77 31.15
C SER A 32 -13.42 26.67 32.12
N GLY A 33 -13.59 26.93 33.42
CA GLY A 33 -13.65 25.87 34.41
C GLY A 33 -15.03 25.20 34.35
N GLU A 34 -15.13 23.97 34.86
CA GLU A 34 -15.89 23.66 36.06
C GLU A 34 -16.03 22.14 36.22
N ASP A 35 -15.76 21.71 37.45
CA ASP A 35 -16.15 20.52 38.22
C ASP A 35 -16.93 19.35 37.58
N GLY A 36 -16.55 18.14 37.97
CA GLY A 36 -17.37 16.95 37.73
C GLY A 36 -16.76 15.66 38.28
N ARG A 37 -17.04 15.40 39.56
CA ARG A 37 -16.59 14.26 40.36
C ARG A 37 -17.34 12.95 40.01
N ALA A 38 -16.63 11.83 40.21
CA ALA A 38 -17.11 10.49 40.56
C ALA A 38 -17.68 9.56 39.45
N GLY A 39 -17.15 8.33 39.43
CA GLY A 39 -17.93 7.16 39.00
C GLY A 39 -17.13 5.99 38.44
N GLY A 40 -16.85 4.99 39.28
CA GLY A 40 -16.82 3.60 38.82
C GLY A 40 -15.45 2.96 38.58
N THR A 41 -14.91 2.34 39.64
CA THR A 41 -13.91 1.28 39.56
C THR A 41 -14.35 0.21 38.55
N GLN A 42 -13.59 0.03 37.48
CA GLN A 42 -13.75 -1.05 36.51
C GLN A 42 -13.67 -2.39 37.24
N ARG A 43 -14.83 -3.03 37.40
CA ARG A 43 -14.90 -4.46 37.66
C ARG A 43 -14.50 -5.14 36.37
N THR A 44 -13.37 -5.82 36.41
CA THR A 44 -12.88 -6.76 35.39
C THR A 44 -14.00 -7.68 34.96
N ALA A 45 -14.56 -7.42 33.77
CA ALA A 45 -15.30 -8.42 33.04
C ALA A 45 -14.26 -9.41 32.50
N THR A 46 -14.10 -10.53 33.20
CA THR A 46 -13.50 -11.72 32.59
C THR A 46 -14.42 -12.11 31.43
N PRO A 47 -13.97 -12.14 30.17
CA PRO A 47 -14.77 -12.75 29.13
C PRO A 47 -14.80 -14.25 29.42
N ASP A 48 -16.01 -14.76 29.69
CA ASP A 48 -16.31 -16.18 29.60
C ASP A 48 -15.73 -16.73 28.29
N ALA A 49 -14.73 -17.61 28.43
CA ALA A 49 -14.23 -18.44 27.35
C ALA A 49 -15.31 -19.49 27.05
N GLY A 50 -16.31 -19.08 26.27
CA GLY A 50 -17.46 -19.91 25.91
C GLY A 50 -18.02 -19.47 24.56
N GLY A 51 -17.37 -19.90 23.49
CA GLY A 51 -17.84 -19.67 22.12
C GLY A 51 -16.97 -20.38 21.11
N ASP A 52 -17.44 -21.57 20.70
CA ASP A 52 -17.01 -22.40 19.57
C ASP A 52 -15.69 -21.99 18.88
N ALA A 53 -14.62 -22.71 19.23
CA ALA A 53 -13.43 -22.78 18.39
C ALA A 53 -13.76 -23.48 17.05
N LYS A 54 -14.49 -22.80 16.16
CA LYS A 54 -14.22 -22.95 14.72
C LYS A 54 -12.80 -22.43 14.53
N GLY A 55 -11.85 -23.35 14.57
CA GLY A 55 -10.42 -23.09 14.61
C GLY A 55 -9.97 -22.09 13.55
N SER A 56 -8.87 -21.39 13.82
CA SER A 56 -8.23 -20.51 12.86
C SER A 56 -7.96 -21.27 11.56
N ALA A 57 -8.59 -20.85 10.47
CA ALA A 57 -8.29 -21.38 9.15
C ALA A 57 -7.00 -20.74 8.66
N LYS A 58 -6.00 -21.57 8.31
CA LYS A 58 -4.75 -21.11 7.73
C LYS A 58 -4.81 -21.21 6.20
N ARG A 59 -4.36 -20.16 5.51
CA ARG A 59 -4.32 -20.09 4.05
C ARG A 59 -2.94 -19.67 3.60
N GLU A 60 -2.34 -20.41 2.68
CA GLU A 60 -1.10 -19.98 2.05
C GLU A 60 -1.42 -19.01 0.92
N VAL A 61 -0.82 -17.84 0.95
CA VAL A 61 -1.04 -16.80 -0.05
C VAL A 61 0.30 -16.36 -0.62
N THR A 62 0.36 -16.35 -1.94
CA THR A 62 1.51 -15.91 -2.72
C THR A 62 1.12 -14.70 -3.56
N LEU A 63 1.93 -13.65 -3.47
CA LEU A 63 1.88 -12.47 -4.32
C LEU A 63 3.07 -12.51 -5.28
N GLU A 64 2.82 -12.33 -6.57
CA GLU A 64 3.85 -12.30 -7.60
C GLU A 64 3.70 -11.01 -8.42
N VAL A 65 4.82 -10.37 -8.72
CA VAL A 65 4.94 -9.29 -9.68
C VAL A 65 5.96 -9.72 -10.72
N LEU A 66 5.51 -9.82 -11.97
CA LEU A 66 6.30 -10.34 -13.08
C LEU A 66 6.88 -9.18 -13.90
N GLY A 67 7.71 -9.52 -14.89
CA GLY A 67 8.40 -8.56 -15.74
C GLY A 67 9.89 -8.54 -15.46
N THR A 68 10.56 -7.49 -15.94
CA THR A 68 12.02 -7.35 -15.90
C THR A 68 12.42 -5.98 -15.37
N GLY A 69 13.64 -5.88 -14.84
CA GLY A 69 14.18 -4.64 -14.29
C GLY A 69 13.72 -4.40 -12.85
N THR A 70 13.60 -3.13 -12.47
CA THR A 70 13.21 -2.73 -11.11
C THR A 70 11.84 -2.07 -11.13
N ALA A 71 11.02 -2.35 -10.11
CA ALA A 71 9.73 -1.71 -9.93
C ALA A 71 9.46 -1.41 -8.45
N GLN A 72 8.64 -0.40 -8.18
CA GLN A 72 8.03 -0.19 -6.87
C GLN A 72 6.89 -1.18 -6.68
N VAL A 73 6.77 -1.79 -5.51
CA VAL A 73 5.66 -2.70 -5.18
C VAL A 73 5.08 -2.29 -3.83
N ALA A 74 3.76 -2.04 -3.81
CA ALA A 74 2.99 -1.94 -2.56
C ALA A 74 2.18 -3.21 -2.36
N TYR A 75 2.10 -3.74 -1.14
CA TYR A 75 1.26 -4.91 -0.87
C TYR A 75 0.65 -4.90 0.52
N HIS A 76 -0.44 -5.66 0.63
CA HIS A 76 -1.10 -6.06 1.87
C HIS A 76 -1.20 -7.59 1.89
N LEU A 77 -0.52 -8.23 2.84
CA LEU A 77 -0.49 -9.68 3.05
C LEU A 77 -0.66 -10.00 4.56
N ASP A 78 0.33 -10.66 5.17
CA ASP A 78 0.50 -10.76 6.62
C ASP A 78 0.92 -9.40 7.21
N THR A 79 1.76 -8.69 6.46
CA THR A 79 2.23 -7.32 6.70
C THR A 79 1.93 -6.44 5.49
N SER A 80 2.07 -5.13 5.68
CA SER A 80 1.90 -4.14 4.61
C SER A 80 3.21 -3.42 4.38
N LYS A 81 3.68 -3.33 3.14
CA LYS A 81 4.91 -2.62 2.79
C LYS A 81 4.80 -1.94 1.43
N PHE A 82 5.71 -0.99 1.24
CA PHE A 82 6.02 -0.37 -0.05
C PHE A 82 7.54 -0.41 -0.22
N GLU A 83 8.02 -1.08 -1.27
CA GLU A 83 9.45 -1.32 -1.47
C GLU A 83 9.84 -1.35 -2.95
N GLN A 84 11.10 -0.98 -3.24
CA GLN A 84 11.71 -1.16 -4.55
C GLN A 84 12.26 -2.57 -4.67
N VAL A 85 11.89 -3.27 -5.72
CA VAL A 85 12.28 -4.68 -5.94
C VAL A 85 12.82 -4.90 -7.33
N THR A 86 13.62 -5.96 -7.50
CA THR A 86 14.00 -6.48 -8.82
C THR A 86 12.99 -7.53 -9.25
N LEU A 87 12.60 -7.51 -10.52
CA LEU A 87 11.60 -8.42 -11.08
C LEU A 87 12.25 -9.61 -11.81
N PRO A 88 11.62 -10.80 -11.78
CA PRO A 88 10.33 -11.10 -11.13
C PRO A 88 10.45 -11.17 -9.60
N TRP A 89 9.44 -10.65 -8.91
CA TRP A 89 9.37 -10.61 -7.45
C TRP A 89 8.25 -11.49 -6.91
N LYS A 90 8.48 -12.11 -5.76
CA LYS A 90 7.55 -13.03 -5.12
C LYS A 90 7.57 -12.88 -3.60
N LYS A 91 6.39 -12.93 -2.99
CA LYS A 91 6.21 -12.98 -1.53
C LYS A 91 5.16 -14.03 -1.18
N THR A 92 5.47 -14.89 -0.22
CA THR A 92 4.52 -15.90 0.27
C THR A 92 4.41 -15.78 1.78
N ALA A 93 3.18 -15.91 2.30
CA ALA A 93 2.91 -15.97 3.72
C ALA A 93 1.73 -16.89 4.00
N THR A 94 1.72 -17.49 5.19
CA THR A 94 0.53 -18.16 5.73
C THR A 94 -0.28 -17.15 6.52
N ILE A 95 -1.54 -16.96 6.15
CA ILE A 95 -2.48 -16.08 6.84
C ILE A 95 -3.37 -16.94 7.74
N GLU A 96 -3.40 -16.60 9.02
CA GLU A 96 -4.38 -17.15 9.96
C GLU A 96 -5.62 -16.27 9.98
N LEU A 97 -6.78 -16.84 9.68
CA LEU A 97 -8.05 -16.13 9.61
C LEU A 97 -8.80 -16.27 10.93
N THR A 98 -9.19 -15.14 11.49
CA THR A 98 -10.17 -15.08 12.59
C THR A 98 -11.52 -15.62 12.15
N ALA A 99 -12.38 -15.99 13.11
CA ALA A 99 -13.74 -16.44 12.82
C ALA A 99 -14.58 -15.40 12.05
N ALA A 100 -14.29 -14.11 12.23
CA ALA A 100 -14.94 -13.04 11.47
C ALA A 100 -14.44 -13.00 10.03
N GLU A 101 -13.12 -13.05 9.82
CA GLU A 101 -12.50 -13.05 8.49
C GLU A 101 -12.86 -14.29 7.67
N GLN A 102 -13.05 -15.45 8.29
CA GLN A 102 -13.59 -16.63 7.59
C GLN A 102 -14.99 -16.37 6.99
N LYS A 103 -15.78 -15.46 7.59
CA LYS A 103 -17.11 -15.09 7.08
C LYS A 103 -17.01 -14.00 6.00
N VAL A 104 -16.30 -12.90 6.31
CA VAL A 104 -16.30 -11.68 5.47
C VAL A 104 -15.16 -11.63 4.44
N GLY A 105 -14.09 -12.38 4.69
CA GLY A 105 -12.84 -12.42 3.93
C GLY A 105 -11.83 -11.38 4.37
N ARG A 106 -10.56 -11.78 4.48
CA ARG A 106 -9.42 -10.86 4.66
C ARG A 106 -8.88 -10.43 3.31
N LEU A 107 -8.78 -9.13 3.08
CA LEU A 107 -8.23 -8.59 1.84
C LEU A 107 -6.71 -8.83 1.78
N VAL A 108 -6.26 -9.40 0.68
CA VAL A 108 -4.85 -9.40 0.25
C VAL A 108 -4.75 -8.66 -1.07
N SER A 109 -3.65 -7.95 -1.28
CA SER A 109 -3.45 -7.18 -2.50
C SER A 109 -2.00 -6.93 -2.82
N VAL A 110 -1.70 -6.77 -4.10
CA VAL A 110 -0.43 -6.26 -4.60
C VAL A 110 -0.68 -5.21 -5.67
N VAL A 111 -0.04 -4.05 -5.51
CA VAL A 111 -0.04 -2.93 -6.45
C VAL A 111 1.31 -2.95 -7.16
N PRO A 112 1.38 -3.41 -8.41
CA PRO A 112 2.61 -3.38 -9.19
C PRO A 112 2.91 -1.94 -9.66
N GLY A 113 4.16 -1.52 -9.56
CA GLY A 113 4.65 -0.31 -10.22
C GLY A 113 4.78 -0.51 -11.74
N SER A 114 5.17 0.57 -12.42
CA SER A 114 5.36 0.54 -13.87
C SER A 114 6.70 -0.09 -14.27
N ILE A 115 6.70 -0.79 -15.39
CA ILE A 115 7.87 -1.32 -16.08
C ILE A 115 7.85 -0.86 -17.54
N GLN A 116 9.00 -0.93 -18.20
CA GLN A 116 9.07 -0.71 -19.65
C GLN A 116 8.51 -1.92 -20.39
N GLY A 117 7.51 -1.69 -21.24
CA GLY A 117 6.94 -2.66 -22.15
C GLY A 117 7.82 -2.91 -23.37
N SER A 118 7.46 -3.91 -24.18
CA SER A 118 8.19 -4.25 -25.41
C SER A 118 8.13 -3.16 -26.49
N ASP A 119 7.15 -2.27 -26.40
CA ASP A 119 6.98 -1.07 -27.23
C ASP A 119 7.83 0.11 -26.73
N GLY A 120 8.59 -0.07 -25.64
CA GLY A 120 9.38 0.98 -25.02
C GLY A 120 8.58 1.94 -24.13
N LEU A 121 7.24 1.79 -24.06
CA LEU A 121 6.37 2.61 -23.23
C LEU A 121 6.28 2.06 -21.80
N LEU A 122 5.83 2.89 -20.87
CA LEU A 122 5.58 2.42 -19.51
C LEU A 122 4.22 1.73 -19.42
N GLN A 123 4.19 0.56 -18.81
CA GLN A 123 2.99 -0.20 -18.51
C GLN A 123 3.03 -0.71 -17.07
N ALA A 124 1.88 -1.06 -16.50
CA ALA A 124 1.84 -1.70 -15.18
C ALA A 124 2.53 -3.08 -15.26
N ALA A 125 3.37 -3.41 -14.28
CA ALA A 125 3.92 -4.76 -14.22
C ALA A 125 2.78 -5.78 -14.01
N PRO A 126 2.85 -6.96 -14.64
CA PRO A 126 1.88 -8.02 -14.38
C PRO A 126 1.92 -8.43 -12.91
N CYS A 127 0.76 -8.65 -12.29
CA CYS A 127 0.68 -9.22 -10.96
C CYS A 127 -0.22 -10.46 -10.94
N VAL A 128 0.04 -11.35 -9.99
CA VAL A 128 -0.74 -12.57 -9.75
C VAL A 128 -0.87 -12.79 -8.25
N ILE A 129 -2.06 -13.22 -7.81
CA ILE A 129 -2.31 -13.73 -6.46
C ILE A 129 -2.69 -15.20 -6.56
N THR A 130 -2.01 -16.02 -5.78
CA THR A 130 -2.26 -17.45 -5.65
C THR A 130 -2.63 -17.76 -4.21
N VAL A 131 -3.68 -18.54 -4.00
CA VAL A 131 -4.13 -19.00 -2.67
C VAL A 131 -4.20 -20.52 -2.69
N ASP A 132 -3.51 -21.17 -1.76
CA ASP A 132 -3.40 -22.63 -1.65
C ASP A 132 -3.05 -23.28 -3.02
N GLY A 133 -2.07 -22.70 -3.72
CA GLY A 133 -1.61 -23.17 -5.03
C GLY A 133 -2.52 -22.84 -6.23
N ARG A 134 -3.65 -22.15 -6.03
CA ARG A 134 -4.56 -21.75 -7.13
C ARG A 134 -4.51 -20.26 -7.42
N LYS A 135 -4.36 -19.87 -8.68
CA LYS A 135 -4.47 -18.48 -9.11
C LYS A 135 -5.90 -17.97 -8.87
N VAL A 136 -6.02 -16.87 -8.13
CA VAL A 136 -7.33 -16.28 -7.77
C VAL A 136 -7.51 -14.84 -8.27
N ALA A 137 -6.43 -14.13 -8.59
CA ALA A 137 -6.48 -12.80 -9.18
C ALA A 137 -5.25 -12.54 -10.06
N ASP A 138 -5.44 -11.78 -11.13
CA ASP A 138 -4.38 -11.18 -11.95
C ASP A 138 -4.87 -9.85 -12.55
N ASN A 139 -3.95 -9.06 -13.10
CA ASN A 139 -4.25 -7.81 -13.80
C ASN A 139 -4.20 -7.95 -15.33
N GLN A 140 -4.58 -9.12 -15.85
CA GLN A 140 -4.53 -9.49 -17.27
C GLN A 140 -3.15 -9.24 -17.88
N GLU A 141 -2.11 -9.75 -17.22
CA GLU A 141 -0.73 -9.62 -17.70
C GLU A 141 -0.28 -8.14 -17.86
N GLY A 142 -0.72 -7.26 -16.95
CA GLY A 142 -0.40 -5.82 -17.00
C GLY A 142 -1.27 -5.00 -17.97
N LYS A 143 -2.17 -5.63 -18.74
CA LYS A 143 -3.08 -4.93 -19.68
C LYS A 143 -4.11 -4.07 -18.96
N VAL A 144 -4.42 -4.40 -17.71
CA VAL A 144 -5.32 -3.61 -16.87
C VAL A 144 -4.48 -2.91 -15.79
N PRO A 145 -4.49 -1.56 -15.72
CA PRO A 145 -3.72 -0.81 -14.73
C PRO A 145 -4.42 -0.80 -13.36
N LYS A 146 -4.80 -1.99 -12.88
CA LYS A 146 -5.42 -2.20 -11.57
C LYS A 146 -4.51 -3.09 -10.73
N PRO A 147 -4.51 -2.90 -9.41
CA PRO A 147 -3.86 -3.83 -8.50
C PRO A 147 -4.54 -5.20 -8.54
N CYS A 148 -3.77 -6.24 -8.23
CA CYS A 148 -4.33 -7.54 -7.95
C CYS A 148 -4.86 -7.54 -6.52
N GLN A 149 -6.10 -7.98 -6.33
CA GLN A 149 -6.76 -8.00 -5.02
C GLN A 149 -7.64 -9.23 -4.89
N PHE A 150 -7.70 -9.81 -3.70
CA PHE A 150 -8.55 -10.96 -3.40
C PHE A 150 -8.98 -10.98 -1.93
N LYS A 151 -10.19 -11.48 -1.64
CA LYS A 151 -10.67 -11.70 -0.26
C LYS A 151 -10.51 -13.17 0.11
N VAL A 152 -9.49 -13.47 0.90
CA VAL A 152 -9.17 -14.82 1.38
C VAL A 152 -10.15 -15.23 2.48
N LYS A 153 -10.70 -16.45 2.39
CA LYS A 153 -11.68 -17.02 3.33
C LYS A 153 -11.31 -18.43 3.77
#